data_AF-A0A7C3P9X7-F1
#
_entry.id   AF-A0A7C3P9X7-F1
#
_cell.length_a   1.000
_cell.length_b   1.000
_cell.length_c   1.000
_cell.angle_alpha   90.00
_cell.angle_beta   90.00
_cell.angle_gamma   90.00
#
_symmetry.space_group_name_H-M   'P 1'
#
loop_
_entity.id
_entity.type
_entity.pdbx_description
1 polymer ?
#
loop_
_entity_poly.entity_id
_entity_poly.type
_entity_poly.pdbx_seq_one_letter_code
_entity_poly.pdbx_strand_id
1 'polypeptide(L)'
;MKRLSQLMGLAPMQLRQMLPSVSLHLQTRLCPACYAEVPVHRRTWQEKGVDQCDRHHLLLLSACPVCQTGFRLPALWEEGCCERCGLEFSHMRSHSISNGT
;
A
#
# COMPACT_ATOMS: atom_id res chain seq x y z
N MET A 1 -19.00 1.98 -17.21
CA MET A 1 -18.49 0.67 -17.66
C MET A 1 -18.58 0.40 -19.16
N LYS A 2 -19.63 0.82 -19.90
CA LYS A 2 -19.74 0.54 -21.35
C LYS A 2 -18.53 0.97 -22.20
N ARG A 3 -18.01 2.20 -21.98
CA ARG A 3 -16.85 2.72 -22.72
C ARG A 3 -15.55 1.94 -22.46
N LEU A 4 -15.29 1.59 -21.19
CA LEU A 4 -14.12 0.81 -20.81
C LEU A 4 -14.18 -0.62 -21.36
N SER A 5 -15.36 -1.24 -21.34
CA SER A 5 -15.65 -2.54 -21.95
C SER A 5 -15.35 -2.57 -23.44
N GLN A 6 -15.81 -1.55 -24.19
CA GLN A 6 -15.52 -1.44 -25.61
C GLN A 6 -14.02 -1.26 -25.88
N LEU A 7 -13.34 -0.41 -25.10
CA LEU A 7 -11.90 -0.17 -25.25
C LEU A 7 -11.08 -1.44 -25.02
N MET A 8 -11.45 -2.23 -24.01
CA MET A 8 -10.70 -3.43 -23.60
C MET A 8 -11.11 -4.69 -24.37
N GLY A 9 -12.14 -4.64 -25.22
CA GLY A 9 -12.66 -5.81 -25.93
C GLY A 9 -13.25 -6.89 -25.02
N LEU A 10 -13.72 -6.50 -23.83
CA LEU A 10 -14.26 -7.42 -22.81
C LEU A 10 -15.73 -7.14 -22.56
N ALA A 11 -16.52 -8.17 -22.26
CA ALA A 11 -17.91 -7.97 -21.87
C ALA A 11 -18.00 -7.16 -20.55
N PRO A 12 -19.01 -6.29 -20.36
CA PRO A 12 -19.13 -5.49 -19.15
C PRO A 12 -19.17 -6.30 -17.85
N MET A 13 -19.73 -7.52 -17.89
CA MET A 13 -19.75 -8.42 -16.73
C MET A 13 -18.35 -8.97 -16.40
N GLN A 14 -17.55 -9.32 -17.40
CA GLN A 14 -16.17 -9.77 -17.19
C GLN A 14 -15.34 -8.66 -16.53
N LEU A 15 -15.47 -7.42 -17.01
CA LEU A 15 -14.80 -6.28 -16.37
C LEU A 15 -15.22 -6.07 -14.93
N ARG A 16 -16.51 -6.24 -14.60
CA ARG A 16 -16.97 -6.13 -13.21
C ARG A 16 -16.36 -7.20 -12.31
N GLN A 17 -16.19 -8.42 -12.82
CA GLN A 17 -15.56 -9.52 -12.08
C GLN A 17 -14.06 -9.30 -11.85
N MET A 18 -13.40 -8.47 -12.67
CA MET A 18 -12.00 -8.09 -12.50
C MET A 18 -11.79 -6.97 -11.47
N LEU A 19 -12.84 -6.24 -11.10
CA LEU A 19 -12.74 -5.20 -10.08
C LEU A 19 -12.55 -5.83 -8.69
N PRO A 20 -11.81 -5.17 -7.79
CA PRO A 20 -11.77 -5.57 -6.39
C PRO A 20 -13.20 -5.66 -5.82
N SER A 21 -13.52 -6.78 -5.18
CA SER A 21 -14.79 -6.98 -4.47
C SER A 21 -14.86 -6.23 -3.14
N VAL A 22 -13.72 -5.73 -2.67
CA VAL A 22 -13.56 -4.96 -1.43
C VAL A 22 -13.20 -3.51 -1.73
N SER A 23 -13.60 -2.61 -0.82
CA SER A 23 -13.16 -1.22 -0.90
C SER A 23 -11.68 -1.10 -0.58
N LEU A 24 -10.97 -0.27 -1.33
CA LEU A 24 -9.53 -0.07 -1.15
C LEU A 24 -9.18 1.34 -0.66
N HIS A 25 -8.05 1.48 0.02
CA HIS A 25 -7.32 2.73 0.16
C HIS A 25 -6.67 3.08 -1.19
N LEU A 26 -6.78 4.36 -1.57
CA LEU A 26 -6.14 4.86 -2.79
C LEU A 26 -4.66 5.20 -2.58
N GLN A 27 -4.30 5.62 -1.37
CA GLN A 27 -2.91 5.93 -1.00
C GLN A 27 -2.16 4.63 -0.74
N THR A 28 -0.94 4.50 -1.28
CA THR A 28 -0.11 3.33 -1.02
C THR A 28 0.23 3.23 0.46
N ARG A 29 0.08 2.03 1.02
CA ARG A 29 0.37 1.75 2.42
C ARG A 29 1.56 0.80 2.55
N LEU A 30 2.27 0.93 3.66
CA LEU A 30 3.54 0.25 3.90
C LEU A 30 3.63 -0.22 5.35
N CYS A 31 4.04 -1.47 5.56
CA CYS A 31 4.63 -1.90 6.82
C CYS A 31 6.16 -1.86 6.71
N PRO A 32 6.84 -0.94 7.43
CA PRO A 32 8.30 -0.82 7.33
C PRO A 32 9.04 -2.04 7.88
N ALA A 33 8.47 -2.74 8.88
CA ALA A 33 9.04 -3.97 9.43
C ALA A 33 8.97 -5.13 8.43
N CYS A 34 7.83 -5.32 7.74
CA CYS A 34 7.76 -6.30 6.66
C CYS A 34 8.79 -5.97 5.57
N TYR A 35 8.89 -4.71 5.16
CA TYR A 35 9.80 -4.30 4.10
C TYR A 35 11.29 -4.53 4.47
N ALA A 36 11.65 -4.33 5.74
CA ALA A 36 12.99 -4.60 6.26
C ALA A 36 13.35 -6.11 6.26
N GLU A 37 12.36 -6.99 6.47
CA GLU A 37 12.58 -8.44 6.41
C GLU A 37 12.66 -8.93 4.97
N VAL A 38 11.70 -8.52 4.15
CA VAL A 38 11.57 -8.87 2.73
C VAL A 38 10.96 -7.65 2.05
N PRO A 39 11.57 -7.07 1.00
CA PRO A 39 11.09 -5.85 0.36
C PRO A 39 9.82 -6.12 -0.46
N VAL A 40 8.70 -6.29 0.24
CA VAL A 40 7.41 -6.73 -0.29
C VAL A 40 6.30 -5.78 0.11
N HIS A 41 5.41 -5.51 -0.83
CA HIS A 41 4.10 -4.92 -0.55
C HIS A 41 3.03 -6.01 -0.55
N ARG A 42 2.08 -5.97 0.40
CA ARG A 42 0.96 -6.91 0.45
C ARG A 42 -0.33 -6.24 0.00
N ARG A 43 -1.12 -6.95 -0.83
CA ARG A 43 -2.43 -6.46 -1.30
C ARG A 43 -3.38 -6.11 -0.16
N THR A 44 -3.39 -6.90 0.91
CA THR A 44 -4.29 -6.72 2.06
C THR A 44 -4.10 -5.39 2.77
N TRP A 45 -2.90 -4.78 2.68
CA TRP A 45 -2.64 -3.46 3.24
C TRP A 45 -3.48 -2.35 2.60
N GLN A 46 -4.02 -2.60 1.41
CA GLN A 46 -4.88 -1.66 0.72
C GLN A 46 -6.36 -1.85 1.03
N GLU A 47 -6.76 -2.89 1.75
CA GLU A 47 -8.17 -3.14 2.03
C GLU A 47 -8.68 -2.20 3.12
N LYS A 48 -9.83 -1.57 2.90
CA LYS A 48 -10.45 -0.72 3.93
C LYS A 48 -10.77 -1.54 5.18
N GLY A 49 -10.43 -1.00 6.35
CA GLY A 49 -10.57 -1.67 7.64
C GLY A 49 -9.34 -2.47 8.06
N VAL A 50 -8.36 -2.65 7.17
CA VAL A 50 -7.04 -3.20 7.51
C VAL A 50 -6.09 -2.05 7.77
N ASP A 51 -5.99 -1.62 9.03
CA ASP A 51 -5.12 -0.50 9.42
C ASP A 51 -3.78 -0.94 10.02
N GLN A 52 -3.64 -2.22 10.33
CA GLN A 52 -2.45 -2.80 10.93
C GLN A 52 -1.90 -3.93 10.08
N CYS A 53 -0.58 -4.11 10.16
CA CYS A 53 0.06 -5.30 9.64
C CYS A 53 -0.29 -6.51 10.53
N ASP A 54 -0.76 -7.58 9.90
CA ASP A 54 -1.09 -8.87 10.51
C ASP A 54 0.10 -9.57 11.18
N ARG A 55 1.33 -9.30 10.70
CA ARG A 55 2.56 -9.95 11.21
C ARG A 55 3.24 -9.17 12.33
N HIS A 56 3.24 -7.84 12.23
CA HIS A 56 4.01 -6.98 13.13
C HIS A 56 3.13 -6.17 14.08
N HIS A 57 1.81 -6.17 13.89
CA HIS A 57 0.84 -5.39 14.67
C HIS A 57 1.14 -3.89 14.72
N LEU A 58 1.87 -3.40 13.71
CA LEU A 58 2.18 -1.99 13.50
C LEU A 58 1.12 -1.36 12.61
N LEU A 59 0.76 -0.11 12.90
CA LEU A 59 -0.04 0.68 11.97
C LEU A 59 0.65 0.82 10.62
N LEU A 60 -0.10 0.56 9.55
CA LEU A 60 0.38 0.71 8.18
C LEU A 60 0.51 2.19 7.84
N LEU A 61 1.71 2.61 7.46
CA LEU A 61 2.02 3.97 7.08
C LEU A 61 1.46 4.27 5.68
N SER A 62 0.80 5.42 5.49
CA SER A 62 0.36 5.91 4.17
C SER A 62 1.27 7.00 3.59
N ALA A 63 2.23 7.47 4.38
CA ALA A 63 3.19 8.51 4.02
C ALA A 63 4.48 8.36 4.83
N CYS A 64 5.54 9.00 4.35
CA CYS A 64 6.79 9.12 5.08
C CYS A 64 6.55 9.80 6.45
N PRO A 65 7.00 9.20 7.57
CA PRO A 65 6.77 9.77 8.90
C PRO A 65 7.55 11.07 9.15
N VAL A 66 8.60 11.35 8.36
CA VAL A 66 9.45 12.54 8.53
C VAL A 66 8.97 13.69 7.67
N CYS A 67 8.74 13.48 6.37
CA CYS A 67 8.42 14.56 5.44
C CYS A 67 6.98 14.56 4.92
N GLN A 68 6.18 13.57 5.35
CA GLN A 68 4.75 13.40 5.03
C GLN A 68 4.42 13.20 3.55
N THR A 69 5.42 12.99 2.69
CA THR A 69 5.20 12.58 1.29
C THR A 69 4.54 11.21 1.26
N GLY A 70 3.39 11.12 0.58
CA GLY A 70 2.67 9.87 0.35
C GLY A 70 3.50 8.90 -0.48
N PHE A 71 3.34 7.59 -0.23
CA PHE A 71 4.10 6.60 -0.98
C PHE A 71 3.55 6.44 -2.40
N ARG A 72 4.45 6.38 -3.39
CA ARG A 72 4.09 6.00 -4.77
C ARG A 72 3.63 4.55 -4.85
N LEU A 73 3.18 4.13 -6.03
CA LEU A 73 2.87 2.72 -6.28
C LEU A 73 4.08 1.83 -5.97
N PRO A 74 3.87 0.62 -5.41
CA PRO A 74 4.98 -0.27 -5.03
C PRO A 74 5.95 -0.60 -6.17
N ALA A 75 5.46 -0.64 -7.42
CA ALA A 75 6.28 -0.85 -8.61
C ALA A 75 7.31 0.27 -8.87
N LEU A 76 7.17 1.43 -8.21
CA LEU A 76 8.05 2.59 -8.35
C LEU A 76 8.99 2.76 -7.15
N TRP A 77 9.08 1.75 -6.27
CA TRP A 77 9.94 1.75 -5.08
C TRP A 77 11.33 1.17 -5.40
N GLU A 78 11.98 1.69 -6.43
CA GLU A 78 13.26 1.18 -6.94
C GLU A 78 14.36 1.19 -5.86
N GLU A 79 14.45 2.30 -5.11
CA GLU A 79 15.47 2.53 -4.10
C GLU A 79 15.03 2.16 -2.67
N GLY A 80 13.79 1.68 -2.48
CA GLY A 80 13.27 1.33 -1.16
C GLY A 80 13.28 2.48 -0.13
N CYS A 81 13.18 3.73 -0.59
CA CYS A 81 13.25 4.92 0.26
C CYS A 81 12.20 5.98 -0.11
N CYS A 82 12.01 6.95 0.77
CA CYS A 82 11.19 8.12 0.47
C CYS A 82 11.82 8.96 -0.64
N GLU A 83 11.09 9.15 -1.75
CA GLU A 83 11.56 9.93 -2.91
C GLU A 83 11.87 11.40 -2.61
N ARG A 84 11.38 11.93 -1.48
CA ARG A 84 11.58 13.34 -1.10
C ARG A 84 12.73 13.56 -0.14
N CYS A 85 12.81 12.76 0.93
CA CYS A 85 13.82 12.97 1.99
C CYS A 85 14.87 11.86 2.07
N GLY A 86 14.78 10.82 1.25
CA GLY A 86 15.73 9.71 1.21
C GLY A 86 15.66 8.76 2.40
N LEU A 87 14.73 8.95 3.35
CA LEU A 87 14.58 8.02 4.48
C LEU A 87 14.17 6.63 3.94
N GLU A 88 15.00 5.63 4.21
CA GLU A 88 14.72 4.23 3.84
C GLU A 88 13.46 3.72 4.52
N PHE A 89 12.68 2.91 3.80
CA PHE A 89 11.45 2.32 4.31
C PHE A 89 11.70 1.41 5.52
N SER A 90 12.79 0.66 5.53
CA SER A 90 13.24 -0.18 6.65
C SER A 90 13.42 0.62 7.95
N HIS A 91 13.94 1.85 7.85
CA HIS A 91 14.19 2.74 8.98
C HIS A 91 12.94 3.45 9.50
N MET A 92 11.82 3.42 8.79
CA MET A 92 10.58 4.05 9.24
C MET A 92 9.89 3.31 10.40
N ARG A 93 10.38 2.11 10.77
CA ARG A 93 9.83 1.30 11.85
C ARG A 93 9.77 2.03 13.19
N SER A 94 10.75 2.86 13.50
CA SER A 94 10.80 3.66 14.74
C SER A 94 9.65 4.66 14.88
N HIS A 95 8.93 4.95 13.80
CA HIS A 95 7.80 5.87 13.76
C HIS A 95 6.44 5.16 13.67
N SER A 96 6.43 3.82 13.56
CA SER A 96 5.20 3.04 13.58
C SER A 96 4.78 2.75 15.01
N ILE A 97 3.55 3.14 15.36
CA ILE A 97 2.96 2.84 16.65
C ILE A 97 2.37 1.43 16.61
N SER A 98 2.65 0.63 17.64
CA SER A 98 1.88 -0.58 17.96
C SER A 98 0.68 -0.18 18.81
N ASN A 99 -0.54 -0.56 18.42
CA ASN A 99 -1.66 -0.47 19.36
C ASN A 99 -1.49 -1.57 20.39
N GLY A 100 -1.00 -1.21 21.58
CA GLY A 100 -1.13 -2.05 22.77
C GLY A 100 -2.60 -2.15 23.16
N THR A 101 -3.04 -3.36 23.49
CA THR A 101 -4.32 -3.64 24.17
C THR A 101 -4.55 -2.77 25.39
#